data_AF-A0A7S3BRN3-F1
#
_entry.id   AF-A0A7S3BRN3-F1
#
_cell.length_a   1.000
_cell.length_b   1.000
_cell.length_c   1.000
_cell.angle_alpha   90.00
_cell.angle_beta   90.00
_cell.angle_gamma   90.00
#
_symmetry.space_group_name_H-M   'P 1'
#
loop_
_entity.id
_entity.type
_entity.pdbx_description
1 polymer ?
#
loop_
_entity_poly.entity_id
_entity_poly.type
_entity_poly.pdbx_seq_one_letter_code
_entity_poly.pdbx_strand_id
1 'polypeptide(L)'
;ERQVRIEGHVVRLSDEESGDYFRSRPRASQIGAWVSRQSSPIACADELRRREAELVGRFTSSSGTSLEVPVPSFWGGFRLEPTLIEFWQGRASRLHDRIVFHADGHGGWKRSRLCP
;
A
#
# COMPACT_ATOMS: atom_id res chain seq x y z
N GLU A 1 -13.37 -15.10 -15.33
CA GLU A 1 -13.17 -14.08 -14.28
C GLU A 1 -12.72 -14.75 -12.99
N ARG A 2 -11.87 -14.06 -12.22
CA ARG A 2 -11.38 -14.51 -10.92
C ARG A 2 -11.41 -13.34 -9.95
N GLN A 3 -11.80 -13.59 -8.71
CA GLN A 3 -11.76 -12.60 -7.64
C GLN A 3 -11.19 -13.25 -6.38
N VAL A 4 -10.40 -12.49 -5.64
CA VAL A 4 -9.96 -12.84 -4.28
C VAL A 4 -10.46 -11.75 -3.34
N ARG A 5 -11.14 -12.14 -2.26
CA ARG A 5 -11.50 -11.24 -1.16
C ARG A 5 -10.71 -11.64 0.07
N ILE A 6 -10.15 -10.66 0.76
CA ILE A 6 -9.38 -10.86 1.98
C ILE A 6 -9.96 -9.91 3.02
N GLU A 7 -10.35 -10.46 4.17
CA GLU A 7 -10.83 -9.69 5.32
C GLU A 7 -9.95 -10.02 6.52
N GLY A 8 -9.74 -9.05 7.40
CA GLY A 8 -8.85 -9.23 8.53
C GLY A 8 -8.62 -7.95 9.32
N HIS A 9 -7.81 -8.09 10.36
CA HIS A 9 -7.38 -6.96 11.16
C HIS A 9 -6.27 -6.20 10.45
N VAL A 10 -6.31 -4.88 10.52
CA VAL A 10 -5.25 -4.05 9.96
C VAL A 10 -4.36 -3.58 11.09
N VAL A 11 -3.07 -3.88 10.98
CA VAL A 11 -2.03 -3.41 11.91
C VAL A 11 -1.10 -2.45 11.20
N ARG A 12 -0.67 -1.39 11.89
CA ARG A 12 0.34 -0.48 11.37
C ARG A 12 1.70 -1.17 11.45
N LEU A 13 2.49 -1.06 10.38
CA LEU A 13 3.87 -1.54 10.40
C LEU A 13 4.72 -0.67 11.32
N SER A 14 5.82 -1.24 11.80
CA SER A 14 6.83 -0.47 12.52
C SER A 14 7.45 0.61 11.62
N ASP A 15 8.02 1.63 12.27
CA ASP A 15 8.75 2.69 11.55
C ASP A 15 9.99 2.13 10.84
N GLU A 16 10.61 1.08 11.39
CA GLU A 16 11.75 0.37 10.80
C GLU A 16 11.34 -0.34 9.50
N GLU A 17 10.34 -1.21 9.54
CA GLU A 17 9.84 -1.93 8.35
C GLU A 17 9.36 -0.95 7.26
N SER A 18 8.66 0.11 7.67
CA SER A 18 8.22 1.16 6.75
C SER A 18 9.43 1.89 6.15
N GLY A 19 10.42 2.25 6.96
CA GLY A 19 11.62 2.96 6.53
C GLY A 19 12.51 2.15 5.59
N ASP A 20 12.68 0.85 5.84
CA ASP A 20 13.39 -0.07 4.94
C ASP A 20 12.72 -0.12 3.57
N TYR A 21 11.39 -0.29 3.54
CA TYR A 21 10.66 -0.29 2.28
C TYR A 21 10.72 1.08 1.59
N PHE A 22 10.60 2.19 2.33
CA PHE A 22 10.70 3.54 1.77
C PHE A 22 12.03 3.77 1.04
N ARG A 23 13.14 3.41 1.69
CA ARG A 23 14.49 3.61 1.15
C ARG A 23 14.77 2.78 -0.10
N SER A 24 14.08 1.65 -0.29
CA SER A 24 14.20 0.83 -1.50
C SER A 24 13.43 1.38 -2.70
N ARG A 25 12.50 2.32 -2.50
CA ARG A 25 11.69 2.90 -3.58
C ARG A 25 12.54 3.80 -4.50
N PRO A 26 12.16 3.95 -5.77
CA PRO A 26 12.77 4.94 -6.66
C PRO A 26 12.74 6.35 -6.04
N ARG A 27 13.81 7.13 -6.26
CA ARG A 27 13.96 8.47 -5.69
C ARG A 27 12.75 9.39 -5.94
N ALA A 28 12.21 9.40 -7.16
CA ALA A 28 11.02 10.17 -7.50
C ALA A 28 9.80 9.78 -6.63
N SER A 29 9.65 8.50 -6.29
CA SER A 29 8.60 8.04 -5.37
C SER A 29 8.82 8.49 -3.93
N GLN A 30 10.08 8.54 -3.47
CA GLN A 30 10.42 9.06 -2.14
C GLN A 30 10.10 10.56 -2.03
N ILE A 31 10.46 11.34 -3.05
CA ILE A 31 10.15 12.78 -3.14
C ILE A 31 8.63 12.98 -3.24
N GLY A 32 7.94 12.21 -4.08
CA GLY A 32 6.49 12.28 -4.25
C GLY A 32 5.71 12.07 -2.94
N ALA A 33 6.23 11.24 -2.04
CA ALA A 33 5.67 11.06 -0.70
C ALA A 33 5.72 12.33 0.15
N TRP A 34 6.74 13.17 -0.01
CA TRP A 34 6.82 14.49 0.65
C TRP A 34 5.98 15.56 -0.05
N VAL A 35 5.88 15.50 -1.38
CA VAL A 35 5.10 16.46 -2.19
C VAL A 35 3.62 16.42 -1.83
N SER A 36 3.07 15.20 -1.69
CA SER A 36 1.64 14.97 -1.56
C SER A 36 1.22 14.70 -0.12
N ARG A 37 0.47 15.65 0.47
CA ARG A 37 -0.39 15.36 1.62
C ARG A 37 -1.66 14.70 1.10
N GLN A 38 -1.56 13.39 0.85
CA GLN A 38 -2.60 12.61 0.18
C GLN A 38 -3.99 12.92 0.73
N SER A 39 -4.95 13.13 -0.17
CA SER A 39 -6.36 13.44 0.11
C SER A 39 -6.64 14.82 0.73
N SER A 40 -5.63 15.65 0.96
CA SER A 40 -5.83 17.06 1.36
C SER A 40 -6.15 17.94 0.14
N PRO A 41 -7.01 18.97 0.28
CA PRO A 41 -7.28 19.90 -0.80
C PRO A 41 -6.03 20.73 -1.15
N ILE A 42 -5.91 21.10 -2.42
CA ILE A 42 -4.87 21.97 -2.96
C ILE A 42 -5.53 23.03 -3.85
N ALA A 43 -4.86 24.17 -4.07
CA ALA A 43 -5.46 25.24 -4.87
C ALA A 43 -5.47 24.89 -6.37
N CYS A 44 -4.41 24.25 -6.86
CA CYS A 44 -4.27 23.86 -8.27
C CYS A 44 -3.18 22.80 -8.46
N ALA A 45 -3.11 22.22 -9.66
CA ALA A 45 -2.10 21.21 -10.01
C ALA A 45 -0.66 21.76 -10.01
N ASP A 46 -0.46 23.03 -10.36
CA ASP A 46 0.88 23.66 -10.41
C ASP A 46 1.54 23.77 -9.03
N GLU A 47 0.74 23.80 -7.97
CA GLU A 47 1.25 23.77 -6.61
C GLU A 47 2.08 22.51 -6.33
N LEU A 48 1.65 21.35 -6.81
CA LEU A 48 2.39 20.09 -6.65
C LEU A 48 3.71 20.11 -7.43
N ARG A 49 3.71 20.64 -8.66
CA ARG A 49 4.92 20.77 -9.50
C ARG A 49 5.96 21.67 -8.84
N ARG A 50 5.52 22.79 -8.27
CA ARG A 50 6.41 23.70 -7.53
C ARG A 50 7.03 23.02 -6.31
N ARG A 51 6.22 22.34 -5.50
CA ARG A 51 6.69 21.59 -4.32
C ARG A 51 7.67 20.47 -4.69
N GLU A 52 7.40 19.76 -5.79
CA GLU A 52 8.31 18.74 -6.31
C GLU A 52 9.66 19.33 -6.71
N ALA A 53 9.67 20.39 -7.52
CA ALA A 53 10.91 21.06 -7.92
C ALA A 53 11.71 21.57 -6.71
N GLU A 54 11.02 22.15 -5.71
CA GLU A 54 11.63 22.59 -4.45
C GLU A 54 12.29 21.43 -3.69
N LEU A 55 11.60 20.29 -3.55
CA LEU A 55 12.12 19.13 -2.83
C LEU A 55 13.25 18.42 -3.61
N VAL A 56 13.17 18.33 -4.94
CA VAL A 56 14.26 17.83 -5.78
C VAL A 56 15.50 18.68 -5.57
N GLY A 57 15.37 20.01 -5.60
CA GLY A 57 16.47 20.94 -5.33
C GLY A 57 17.01 20.77 -3.92
N ARG A 58 16.14 20.71 -2.91
CA ARG A 58 16.51 20.54 -1.50
C ARG A 58 17.32 19.27 -1.25
N PHE A 59 16.98 18.18 -1.92
CA PHE A 59 17.68 16.90 -1.77
C PHE A 59 18.77 16.70 -2.83
N THR A 60 19.23 17.73 -3.50
CA THR A 60 20.38 17.68 -4.41
C THR A 60 21.49 18.57 -3.85
N SER A 61 22.69 18.02 -3.66
CA SER A 61 23.83 18.80 -3.20
C SER A 61 24.26 19.83 -4.25
N SER A 62 25.07 20.81 -3.85
CA SER A 62 25.66 21.79 -4.78
C SER A 62 26.53 21.15 -5.88
N SER A 63 27.02 19.91 -5.67
CA SER A 63 27.78 19.13 -6.66
C SER A 63 26.90 18.29 -7.59
N GLY A 64 25.56 18.40 -7.48
CA GLY A 64 24.60 17.60 -8.25
C GLY A 64 24.41 16.18 -7.70
N THR A 65 24.94 15.87 -6.51
CA THR A 65 24.82 14.54 -5.90
C THR A 65 23.49 14.43 -5.17
N SER A 66 22.81 13.30 -5.35
CA SER A 66 21.55 12.99 -4.67
C SER A 66 21.77 12.76 -3.17
N LEU A 67 21.13 13.56 -2.32
CA LEU A 67 21.07 13.38 -0.87
C LEU A 67 20.00 12.34 -0.49
N GLU A 68 20.14 11.70 0.66
CA GLU A 68 19.09 10.82 1.19
C GLU A 68 17.81 11.62 1.48
N VAL A 69 16.67 11.05 1.09
CA VAL A 69 15.35 11.62 1.41
C VAL A 69 14.88 10.97 2.70
N PRO A 70 14.66 11.73 3.79
CA PRO A 70 14.18 11.15 5.04
C PRO A 70 12.78 10.57 4.88
N VAL A 71 12.44 9.57 5.69
CA VAL A 71 11.08 9.00 5.71
C VAL A 71 10.13 10.03 6.32
N PRO A 72 9.04 10.42 5.63
CA PRO A 72 8.05 11.33 6.20
C PRO A 72 7.32 10.68 7.38
N SER A 73 7.13 11.40 8.49
CA SER A 73 6.43 10.89 9.69
C SER A 73 4.96 10.51 9.47
N PHE A 74 4.37 11.03 8.38
CA PHE A 74 3.00 10.75 7.96
C PHE A 74 2.91 9.63 6.91
N TRP A 75 4.04 8.99 6.58
CA TRP A 75 4.13 7.90 5.64
C TRP A 75 4.45 6.61 6.38
N GLY A 76 3.86 5.49 5.94
CA GLY A 76 4.11 4.19 6.52
C GLY A 76 3.26 3.10 5.86
N GLY A 77 3.49 1.86 6.27
CA GLY A 77 2.74 0.71 5.80
C GLY A 77 1.70 0.22 6.80
N PHE A 78 0.75 -0.55 6.29
CA PHE A 78 -0.17 -1.36 7.06
C PHE A 78 -0.09 -2.81 6.57
N ARG A 79 -0.26 -3.76 7.47
CA ARG A 79 -0.44 -5.17 7.17
C ARG A 79 -1.86 -5.57 7.51
N LEU A 80 -2.54 -6.22 6.57
CA LEU A 80 -3.79 -6.92 6.85
C LEU A 80 -3.43 -8.33 7.30
N GLU A 81 -3.85 -8.70 8.51
CA GLU A 81 -3.73 -10.02 9.10
C GLU A 81 -5.02 -10.80 8.80
N PRO A 82 -5.00 -11.72 7.81
CA PRO A 82 -6.24 -12.29 7.27
C PRO A 82 -6.95 -13.15 8.31
N THR A 83 -8.25 -12.91 8.49
CA THR A 83 -9.18 -13.78 9.21
C THR A 83 -10.10 -14.53 8.26
N LEU A 84 -10.21 -14.05 7.01
CA LEU A 84 -10.97 -14.67 5.93
C LEU A 84 -10.27 -14.46 4.59
N ILE A 85 -10.21 -15.52 3.78
CA ILE A 85 -9.78 -15.46 2.39
C ILE A 85 -10.81 -16.20 1.54
N GLU A 86 -11.44 -15.51 0.59
CA GLU A 86 -12.38 -16.10 -0.36
C GLU A 86 -11.79 -16.07 -1.78
N PHE A 87 -11.83 -17.23 -2.44
CA PHE A 87 -11.52 -17.39 -3.85
C PHE A 87 -12.82 -17.61 -4.61
N TRP A 88 -13.11 -16.70 -5.54
CA TRP A 88 -14.24 -16.80 -6.45
C TRP A 88 -13.73 -17.03 -7.87
N GLN A 89 -14.32 -17.99 -8.56
CA GLN A 89 -14.01 -18.32 -9.95
C GLN A 89 -15.30 -18.37 -10.78
N GLY A 90 -15.37 -17.47 -11.76
CA GLY A 90 -16.52 -17.34 -12.64
C GLY A 90 -16.67 -18.54 -13.56
N ARG A 91 -17.91 -18.89 -13.88
CA ARG A 91 -18.30 -19.99 -14.76
C ARG A 91 -19.41 -19.52 -15.70
N ALA A 92 -19.40 -20.02 -16.94
CA ALA A 92 -20.40 -19.66 -17.96
C ALA A 92 -21.83 -20.05 -17.53
N SER A 93 -21.97 -21.15 -16.77
CA SER A 93 -23.24 -21.63 -16.24
C SER A 93 -23.85 -20.75 -15.13
N ARG A 94 -23.17 -19.67 -14.71
CA ARG A 94 -23.52 -18.84 -13.54
C ARG A 94 -23.42 -19.56 -12.18
N LEU A 95 -23.12 -20.86 -12.18
CA LEU A 95 -22.78 -21.62 -10.97
C LEU A 95 -21.29 -21.44 -10.65
N HIS A 96 -20.97 -20.28 -10.09
CA HIS A 96 -19.61 -19.89 -9.72
C HIS A 96 -19.03 -20.74 -8.60
N ASP A 97 -17.72 -20.96 -8.64
CA ASP A 97 -17.00 -21.61 -7.57
C ASP A 97 -16.64 -20.57 -6.51
N ARG A 98 -17.08 -20.77 -5.27
CA ARG A 98 -16.70 -19.95 -4.11
C ARG A 98 -16.10 -20.83 -3.03
N ILE A 99 -14.80 -20.71 -2.84
CA ILE A 99 -14.07 -21.42 -1.79
C ILE A 99 -13.61 -20.38 -0.77
N VAL A 100 -14.09 -20.51 0.46
CA VAL A 100 -13.74 -19.58 1.55
C VAL A 100 -12.93 -20.32 2.61
N PHE A 101 -11.93 -19.63 3.14
CA PHE A 101 -11.10 -20.04 4.26
C PHE A 101 -11.32 -19.05 5.39
N HIS A 102 -11.70 -19.55 6.56
CA HIS A 102 -11.75 -18.78 7.81
C HIS A 102 -10.61 -19.22 8.71
N ALA A 103 -9.91 -18.27 9.34
CA ALA A 103 -8.94 -18.60 10.37
C ALA A 103 -9.64 -19.29 11.53
N ASP A 104 -9.07 -20.38 12.05
CA ASP A 104 -9.69 -21.17 13.13
C ASP A 104 -9.30 -20.69 14.55
N GLY A 105 -8.46 -19.66 14.66
CA GLY A 105 -7.96 -19.14 15.93
C GLY A 105 -6.78 -19.93 16.53
N HIS A 106 -6.36 -21.03 15.90
CA HIS A 106 -5.27 -21.91 16.37
C HIS A 106 -4.11 -21.99 15.36
N GLY A 107 -4.03 -21.02 14.44
CA GLY A 107 -3.03 -20.98 13.37
C GLY A 107 -3.39 -21.82 12.14
N GLY A 108 -4.58 -22.42 12.12
CA GLY A 108 -5.11 -23.16 10.98
C GLY A 108 -6.21 -22.42 10.23
N TRP A 109 -6.76 -23.10 9.23
CA TRP A 109 -7.80 -22.58 8.35
C TRP A 109 -8.92 -23.59 8.16
N LYS A 110 -10.16 -23.16 8.39
CA LYS A 110 -11.35 -23.92 8.04
C LYS A 110 -11.83 -23.54 6.65
N ARG A 111 -11.82 -24.52 5.73
CA ARG A 111 -12.33 -24.37 4.37
C ARG A 111 -13.81 -24.72 4.29
N SER A 112 -14.58 -23.94 3.54
CA SER A 112 -15.94 -24.28 3.12
C SER A 112 -16.23 -23.81 1.70
N ARG A 113 -17.37 -24.21 1.16
CA ARG A 113 -17.86 -23.78 -0.15
C ARG A 113 -19.14 -22.97 0.03
N LEU A 114 -19.24 -21.83 -0.64
CA LEU A 114 -20.43 -21.00 -0.64
C LEU A 114 -21.21 -21.16 -1.94
N CYS A 115 -22.52 -20.92 -1.89
CA CYS A 115 -23.32 -20.76 -3.11
C CYS A 115 -22.86 -19.52 -3.89
N PRO A 116 -22.86 -19.58 -5.23
CA PRO A 116 -22.38 -18.53 -6.12
C PRO A 116 -23.10 -17.19 -5.96
#